data_AF-A0A3Q4BK64-F1
#
_entry.id   AF-A0A3Q4BK64-F1
#
_cell.length_a   1.000
_cell.length_b   1.000
_cell.length_c   1.000
_cell.angle_alpha   90.00
_cell.angle_beta   90.00
_cell.angle_gamma   90.00
#
_symmetry.space_group_name_H-M   'P 1'
#
loop_
_entity.id
_entity.type
_entity.pdbx_description
1 polymer ?
#
loop_
_entity_poly.entity_id
_entity_poly.type
_entity_poly.pdbx_seq_one_letter_code
_entity_poly.pdbx_strand_id
1 'polypeptide(L)'
;IEEEQEEENANLIRPQKPINPLTASKSHKALHKELQMTHKRRVSREEKSELQRALEKRKWEQKRKASRDQEEAKNRSPLHQELLKRHQRLEELERDGGQQQEGPEFLRVKERLRRTAVVEFGGKV
;
A
#
# COMPACT_ATOMS: atom_id res chain seq x y z
N ILE A 1 -61.04 18.46 -24.33
CA ILE A 1 -60.18 17.39 -23.81
C ILE A 1 -58.74 17.89 -23.67
N GLU A 2 -58.17 18.59 -24.66
CA GLU A 2 -56.79 19.12 -24.56
C GLU A 2 -56.66 20.34 -23.62
N GLU A 3 -57.66 21.23 -23.55
CA GLU A 3 -57.61 22.42 -22.66
C GLU A 3 -57.71 22.09 -21.16
N GLU A 4 -58.37 20.99 -20.79
CA GLU A 4 -58.48 20.55 -19.39
C GLU A 4 -57.17 19.91 -18.88
N GLN A 5 -56.38 19.29 -19.78
CA GLN A 5 -55.10 18.69 -19.43
C GLN A 5 -53.99 19.73 -19.21
N GLU A 6 -54.02 20.88 -19.88
CA GLU A 6 -53.07 21.97 -19.63
C GLU A 6 -53.33 22.67 -18.28
N GLU A 7 -54.60 22.87 -17.91
CA GLU A 7 -54.96 23.39 -16.59
C GLU A 7 -54.58 22.41 -15.46
N GLU A 8 -54.78 21.11 -15.64
CA GLU A 8 -54.40 20.10 -14.64
C GLU A 8 -52.86 20.06 -14.45
N ASN A 9 -52.09 20.26 -15.52
CA ASN A 9 -50.62 20.34 -15.45
C ASN A 9 -50.09 21.64 -14.82
N ALA A 10 -50.83 22.75 -14.91
CA ALA A 10 -50.49 24.01 -14.25
C ALA A 10 -50.74 23.96 -12.74
N ASN A 11 -51.69 23.13 -12.30
CA ASN A 11 -52.06 22.93 -10.90
C ASN A 11 -51.19 21.87 -10.18
N LEU A 12 -50.26 21.22 -10.87
CA LEU A 12 -49.34 20.23 -10.28
C LEU A 12 -48.12 20.90 -9.65
N ILE A 13 -47.98 20.81 -8.32
CA ILE A 13 -46.78 21.25 -7.60
C ILE A 13 -45.59 20.37 -8.01
N ARG A 14 -44.67 20.92 -8.80
CA ARG A 14 -43.43 20.24 -9.18
C ARG A 14 -42.42 20.33 -8.03
N PRO A 15 -41.78 19.23 -7.62
CA PRO A 15 -40.75 19.28 -6.58
C PRO A 15 -39.56 20.11 -7.07
N GLN A 16 -39.37 21.31 -6.49
CA GLN A 16 -38.17 22.12 -6.69
C GLN A 16 -37.07 21.68 -5.73
N LYS A 17 -35.84 21.68 -6.22
CA LYS A 17 -34.66 21.45 -5.37
C LYS A 17 -34.54 22.65 -4.41
N PRO A 18 -34.52 22.42 -3.08
CA PRO A 18 -34.35 23.51 -2.14
C PRO A 18 -33.01 24.20 -2.40
N ILE A 19 -33.03 25.53 -2.42
CA ILE A 19 -31.84 26.33 -2.71
C ILE A 19 -30.88 26.17 -1.53
N ASN A 20 -29.65 25.72 -1.81
CA ASN A 20 -28.64 25.60 -0.78
C ASN A 20 -28.31 27.01 -0.23
N PRO A 21 -28.52 27.27 1.08
CA PRO A 21 -28.32 28.59 1.68
C PRO A 21 -26.88 29.11 1.51
N LEU A 22 -25.88 28.22 1.41
CA LEU A 22 -24.49 28.60 1.10
C LEU A 22 -24.35 29.22 -0.29
N THR A 23 -25.20 28.83 -1.24
CA THR A 23 -25.19 29.31 -2.63
C THR A 23 -26.23 30.39 -2.90
N ALA A 24 -27.27 30.47 -2.06
CA ALA A 24 -28.35 31.44 -2.18
C ALA A 24 -27.87 32.88 -1.94
N SER A 25 -26.99 33.07 -0.95
CA SER A 25 -26.48 34.39 -0.60
C SER A 25 -25.26 34.76 -1.44
N LYS A 26 -25.43 35.75 -2.33
CA LYS A 26 -24.33 36.32 -3.13
C LYS A 26 -23.22 36.89 -2.25
N SER A 27 -23.60 37.51 -1.12
CA SER A 27 -22.67 38.04 -0.12
C SER A 27 -21.82 36.92 0.51
N HIS A 28 -22.46 35.83 0.93
CA HIS A 28 -21.75 34.68 1.51
C HIS A 28 -20.76 34.06 0.52
N LYS A 29 -21.18 33.90 -0.75
CA LYS A 29 -20.30 33.40 -1.82
C LYS A 29 -19.12 34.34 -2.08
N ALA A 30 -19.33 35.66 -2.04
CA ALA A 30 -18.27 36.65 -2.22
C ALA A 30 -17.25 36.59 -1.07
N LEU A 31 -17.73 36.54 0.18
CA LEU A 31 -16.89 36.40 1.35
C LEU A 31 -16.07 35.10 1.33
N HIS A 32 -16.69 33.97 0.98
CA HIS A 32 -15.98 32.70 0.87
C HIS A 32 -14.83 32.76 -0.15
N LYS A 33 -15.08 33.36 -1.32
CA LYS A 33 -14.05 33.58 -2.34
C LYS A 33 -12.93 34.47 -1.80
N GLU A 34 -13.27 35.57 -1.13
CA GLU A 34 -12.29 36.49 -0.55
C GLU A 34 -11.44 35.82 0.54
N LEU A 35 -12.05 35.04 1.44
CA LEU A 35 -11.34 34.27 2.48
C LEU A 35 -10.38 33.24 1.86
N GLN A 36 -10.81 32.51 0.84
CA GLN A 36 -9.93 31.59 0.13
C GLN A 36 -8.77 32.33 -0.55
N MET A 37 -9.04 33.47 -1.19
CA MET A 37 -8.03 34.26 -1.88
C MET A 37 -7.03 34.89 -0.91
N THR A 38 -7.49 35.42 0.22
CA THR A 38 -6.64 36.00 1.26
C THR A 38 -5.79 34.94 1.95
N HIS A 39 -6.36 33.78 2.27
CA HIS A 39 -5.61 32.64 2.82
C HIS A 39 -4.54 32.15 1.84
N LYS A 40 -4.88 31.93 0.55
CA LYS A 40 -3.90 31.52 -0.46
C LYS A 40 -2.80 32.56 -0.65
N ARG A 41 -3.16 33.85 -0.62
CA ARG A 41 -2.20 34.96 -0.77
C ARG A 41 -1.29 35.12 0.46
N ARG A 42 -1.83 34.90 1.67
CA ARG A 42 -1.09 34.85 2.93
C ARG A 42 -0.12 33.66 2.92
N VAL A 43 -0.59 32.45 2.61
CA VAL A 43 0.26 31.25 2.46
C VAL A 43 1.30 31.36 1.34
N SER A 44 1.12 32.25 0.36
CA SER A 44 2.14 32.54 -0.65
C SER A 44 3.13 33.64 -0.24
N ARG A 45 2.78 34.47 0.74
CA ARG A 45 3.59 35.62 1.19
C ARG A 45 4.34 35.32 2.48
N GLU A 46 3.68 34.68 3.43
CA GLU A 46 4.32 33.95 4.50
C GLU A 46 4.81 32.62 3.90
N GLU A 47 6.08 32.30 4.09
CA GLU A 47 6.71 31.07 3.65
C GLU A 47 5.83 29.84 3.95
N LYS A 48 5.94 28.78 3.13
CA LYS A 48 5.13 27.55 3.28
C LYS A 48 5.01 27.18 4.76
N SER A 49 3.79 26.95 5.23
CA SER A 49 3.56 26.55 6.62
C SER A 49 4.46 25.38 7.01
N GLU A 50 4.83 25.29 8.29
CA GLU A 50 5.67 24.19 8.80
C GLU A 50 5.15 22.81 8.38
N LEU A 51 3.83 22.62 8.41
CA LEU A 51 3.18 21.40 7.94
C LEU A 51 3.40 21.15 6.45
N GLN A 52 3.22 22.16 5.59
CA GLN A 52 3.49 22.02 4.15
C GLN A 52 4.96 21.71 3.89
N ARG A 53 5.89 22.38 4.58
CA ARG A 53 7.32 22.12 4.47
C ARG A 53 7.67 20.70 4.92
N ALA A 54 7.07 20.23 6.01
CA ALA A 54 7.25 18.87 6.51
C ALA A 54 6.68 17.81 5.53
N LEU A 55 5.50 18.05 4.95
CA LEU A 55 4.90 17.15 3.96
C LEU A 55 5.72 17.09 2.66
N GLU A 56 6.23 18.22 2.18
CA GLU A 56 7.11 18.26 1.02
C GLU A 56 8.44 17.56 1.29
N LYS A 57 9.06 17.82 2.45
CA LYS A 57 10.28 17.13 2.89
C LYS A 57 10.06 15.61 2.95
N ARG A 58 8.97 15.15 3.57
CA ARG A 58 8.61 13.72 3.63
C ARG A 58 8.45 13.12 2.23
N LYS A 59 7.74 13.80 1.33
CA LYS A 59 7.57 13.32 -0.06
C LYS A 59 8.90 13.25 -0.80
N TRP A 60 9.78 14.24 -0.60
CA TRP A 60 11.10 14.25 -1.21
C TRP A 60 12.00 13.14 -0.65
N GLU A 61 12.03 12.94 0.66
CA GLU A 61 12.78 11.87 1.33
C GLU A 61 12.31 10.48 0.88
N GLN A 62 10.99 10.28 0.75
CA GLN A 62 10.43 9.03 0.25
C GLN A 62 10.90 8.74 -1.19
N LYS A 63 10.85 9.74 -2.08
CA LYS A 63 11.35 9.61 -3.46
C LYS A 63 12.86 9.34 -3.49
N ARG A 64 13.63 10.04 -2.65
CA ARG A 64 15.08 9.85 -2.55
C ARG A 64 15.44 8.46 -2.04
N LYS A 65 14.72 7.95 -1.04
CA LYS A 65 14.88 6.58 -0.54
C LYS A 65 14.58 5.56 -1.64
N ALA A 66 13.46 5.70 -2.34
CA ALA A 66 13.11 4.81 -3.44
C ALA A 66 14.17 4.81 -4.56
N SER A 67 14.68 5.99 -4.93
CA SER A 67 15.76 6.11 -5.91
C SER A 67 17.05 5.46 -5.43
N ARG A 68 17.40 5.64 -4.15
CA ARG A 68 18.60 5.04 -3.56
C ARG A 68 18.49 3.52 -3.47
N ASP A 69 17.34 3.00 -3.05
CA ASP A 69 17.08 1.56 -3.01
C ASP A 69 17.18 0.94 -4.42
N GLN A 70 16.69 1.66 -5.45
CA GLN A 70 16.81 1.24 -6.85
C GLN A 70 18.25 1.29 -7.36
N GLU A 71 19.02 2.32 -7.02
CA GLU A 71 20.43 2.45 -7.37
C GLU A 71 21.28 1.37 -6.67
N GLU A 72 21.03 1.13 -5.39
CA GLU A 72 21.66 0.06 -4.62
C GLU A 72 21.29 -1.32 -5.17
N ALA A 73 20.08 -1.52 -5.70
CA ALA A 73 19.67 -2.74 -6.39
C ALA A 73 20.42 -2.96 -7.72
N LYS A 74 20.66 -1.89 -8.49
CA LYS A 74 21.41 -1.96 -9.75
C LYS A 74 22.91 -2.17 -9.53
N ASN A 75 23.47 -1.54 -8.50
CA ASN A 75 24.88 -1.64 -8.15
C ASN A 75 25.20 -2.84 -7.23
N ARG A 76 24.28 -3.79 -7.04
CA ARG A 76 24.55 -5.02 -6.28
C ARG A 76 25.64 -5.82 -6.98
N SER A 77 26.74 -6.09 -6.28
CA SER A 77 27.80 -7.01 -6.72
C SER A 77 27.19 -8.35 -7.16
N PRO A 78 27.74 -9.02 -8.19
CA PRO A 78 27.30 -10.35 -8.61
C PRO A 78 27.17 -11.34 -7.45
N LEU A 79 28.10 -11.29 -6.48
CA LEU A 79 28.06 -12.13 -5.27
C LEU A 79 26.80 -11.87 -4.43
N HIS A 80 26.42 -10.61 -4.25
CA HIS A 80 25.26 -10.22 -3.46
C HIS A 80 23.94 -10.67 -4.11
N GLN A 81 23.88 -10.66 -5.44
CA GLN A 81 22.75 -11.22 -6.19
C GLN A 81 22.65 -12.74 -6.00
N GLU A 82 23.78 -13.44 -6.00
CA GLU A 82 23.82 -14.89 -5.80
C GLU A 82 23.40 -15.28 -4.38
N LEU A 83 23.81 -14.50 -3.37
CA LEU A 83 23.37 -14.68 -1.98
C LEU A 83 21.85 -14.51 -1.83
N LEU A 84 21.26 -13.49 -2.46
CA LEU A 84 19.80 -13.29 -2.48
C LEU A 84 19.06 -14.48 -3.09
N LYS A 85 19.51 -14.96 -4.26
CA LYS A 85 18.92 -16.15 -4.90
C LYS A 85 19.01 -17.38 -3.99
N ARG A 86 20.15 -17.58 -3.34
CA ARG A 86 20.34 -18.70 -2.40
C ARG A 86 19.42 -18.59 -1.20
N HIS A 87 19.28 -17.39 -0.65
CA HIS A 87 18.37 -17.14 0.47
C HIS A 87 16.92 -17.42 0.08
N GLN A 88 16.46 -16.91 -1.07
CA GLN A 88 15.10 -17.16 -1.57
C GLN A 88 14.83 -18.66 -1.77
N ARG A 89 15.80 -19.40 -2.34
CA ARG A 89 15.70 -20.86 -2.48
C ARG A 89 15.58 -21.58 -1.14
N LEU A 90 16.27 -21.09 -0.11
CA LEU A 90 16.18 -21.65 1.25
C LEU A 90 14.83 -21.33 1.88
N GLU A 91 14.30 -20.11 1.74
CA GLU A 91 12.96 -19.77 2.23
C GLU A 91 11.87 -20.61 1.55
N GLU A 92 11.98 -20.84 0.24
CA GLU A 92 11.07 -21.73 -0.51
C GLU A 92 11.18 -23.17 0.00
N LEU A 93 12.40 -23.65 0.24
CA LEU A 93 12.63 -24.98 0.78
C LEU A 93 12.14 -25.12 2.23
N GLU A 94 12.24 -24.09 3.07
CA GLU A 94 11.68 -24.09 4.43
C GLU A 94 10.15 -24.11 4.40
N ARG A 95 9.54 -23.37 3.46
CA ARG A 95 8.08 -23.35 3.28
C ARG A 95 7.52 -24.67 2.74
N ASP A 96 8.18 -25.24 1.73
CA ASP A 96 7.76 -26.50 1.09
C ASP A 96 8.25 -27.74 1.88
N GLY A 97 9.31 -27.59 2.67
CA GLY A 97 10.08 -28.67 3.27
C GLY A 97 9.90 -28.87 4.77
N GLY A 98 8.87 -28.28 5.39
CA GLY A 98 8.48 -28.54 6.80
C GLY A 98 8.19 -30.02 7.16
N GLN A 99 8.45 -30.97 6.25
CA GLN A 99 8.29 -32.41 6.45
C GLN A 99 9.55 -33.26 6.22
N GLN A 100 10.68 -32.69 5.77
CA GLN A 100 11.89 -33.50 5.51
C GLN A 100 13.07 -33.11 6.41
N GLN A 101 12.99 -33.58 7.65
CA GLN A 101 14.09 -33.86 8.59
C GLN A 101 15.09 -32.71 8.78
N GLU A 102 14.80 -31.83 9.75
CA GLU A 102 15.63 -30.72 10.27
C GLU A 102 16.95 -31.16 10.95
N GLY A 103 17.44 -32.37 10.70
CA GLY A 103 18.64 -32.90 11.33
C GLY A 103 19.88 -32.76 10.45
N PRO A 104 21.06 -32.46 11.00
CA PRO A 104 22.32 -32.60 10.30
C PRO A 104 22.42 -33.96 9.60
N GLU A 105 22.97 -33.97 8.38
CA GLU A 105 22.99 -35.15 7.52
C GLU A 105 23.62 -36.39 8.20
N PHE A 106 24.58 -36.19 9.10
CA PHE A 106 25.21 -37.27 9.85
C PHE A 106 24.25 -38.04 10.75
N LEU A 107 23.19 -37.42 11.28
CA LEU A 107 22.15 -38.11 12.07
C LEU A 107 21.35 -39.06 11.17
N ARG A 108 21.07 -38.63 9.94
CA ARG A 108 20.35 -39.43 8.94
C ARG A 108 21.18 -40.62 8.46
N VAL A 109 22.48 -40.41 8.23
CA VAL A 109 23.43 -41.49 7.90
C VAL A 109 23.55 -42.48 9.06
N LYS A 110 23.70 -41.99 10.30
CA LYS A 110 23.76 -42.84 11.50
C LYS A 110 22.50 -43.69 11.69
N GLU A 111 21.32 -43.11 11.48
CA GLU A 111 20.06 -43.86 11.60
C GLU A 111 19.92 -44.92 10.50
N ARG A 112 20.26 -44.60 9.25
CA ARG A 112 20.26 -45.56 8.13
C ARG A 112 21.20 -46.73 8.41
N LEU A 113 22.41 -46.45 8.90
CA LEU A 113 23.37 -47.47 9.30
C LEU A 113 22.85 -48.32 10.46
N ARG A 114 22.14 -47.74 11.44
CA ARG A 114 21.49 -48.50 12.50
C ARG A 114 20.43 -49.46 11.95
N ARG A 115 19.63 -49.01 10.98
CA ARG A 115 18.57 -49.84 10.35
C ARG A 115 19.17 -50.98 9.53
N THR A 116 20.24 -50.74 8.77
CA THR A 116 20.93 -51.79 8.01
C THR A 116 21.69 -52.75 8.93
N ALA A 117 22.31 -52.23 9.99
CA ALA A 117 23.00 -53.07 10.99
C ALA A 117 22.02 -54.01 11.72
N VAL A 118 20.77 -53.57 12.00
CA VAL A 118 19.74 -54.46 12.57
C VAL A 118 19.29 -55.55 11.58
N VAL A 119 19.37 -55.29 10.27
CA VAL A 119 19.09 -56.30 9.23
C VAL A 119 20.27 -57.26 9.05
N GLU A 120 21.51 -56.80 9.23
CA GLU A 120 22.70 -57.66 9.19
C GLU A 120 22.95 -58.44 10.50
N PHE A 121 22.55 -57.90 11.65
CA PHE A 121 22.64 -58.54 12.97
C PHE A 121 21.27 -59.03 13.49
N GLY A 122 20.36 -59.34 12.57
CA GLY A 122 19.03 -59.90 12.84
C GLY A 122 19.02 -61.42 13.07
N GLY A 123 19.93 -61.92 13.91
CA GLY A 123 19.74 -63.18 14.62
C GLY A 123 19.15 -62.85 16.01
N LYS A 124 17.98 -63.42 16.30
CA LYS A 124 17.27 -63.50 17.60
C LYS A 124 18.10 -63.12 18.84
N VAL A 125 17.61 -62.20 19.68
CA VAL A 125 16.95 -62.42 20.99
C VAL A 125 16.17 -61.15 21.35
#